data_AF-A0A8T5S4V3-F1
#
_entry.id   AF-A0A8T5S4V3-F1
#
_cell.length_a   1.000
_cell.length_b   1.000
_cell.length_c   1.000
_cell.angle_alpha   90.00
_cell.angle_beta   90.00
_cell.angle_gamma   90.00
#
_symmetry.space_group_name_H-M   'P 1'
#
loop_
_entity.id
_entity.type
_entity.pdbx_description
1 polymer ?
#
loop_
_entity_poly.entity_id
_entity_poly.type
_entity_poly.pdbx_seq_one_letter_code
_entity_poly.pdbx_strand_id
1 'polypeptide(L)'
;MQLNEKIGIYLDQIKQIKGVENAVLTQRDGNPIQSTGVWFSKDEIFNVSSATSAIFNVGIHLHPKDLKYILIEGKKAKILIAPLNSPVHNSLNRILELQGILDDKHEFFIAITAQPNINLGGIFLQTSECLRKIKTSLITSGESFKPPLIQFSSQKIQNIIEGFNVKENEQLNFNLSPFSLSFSKSISLELKKVLGNISRTIPDLKYAFVTIEGGFIASKLLKNLEMSTEKLDKTSAMSYSLFQTANRCAWLLKKMQAESILLDCQQSFQFIEGLGKSVFSSVIGKTRQKLGLIRLILPQFTKKISNLVKEASEIQDPQTFDIKRMLGELVIK
;
A
#
# COMPACT_ATOMS: atom_id res chain seq x y z
N MET A 1 -29.59 -19.40 -8.01
CA MET A 1 -28.94 -18.40 -7.15
C MET A 1 -27.79 -17.80 -7.94
N GLN A 2 -27.88 -16.49 -8.22
CA GLN A 2 -26.92 -15.77 -9.06
C GLN A 2 -25.55 -15.71 -8.35
N LEU A 3 -24.45 -15.65 -9.10
CA LEU A 3 -23.09 -15.65 -8.53
C LEU A 3 -22.89 -14.51 -7.53
N ASN A 4 -23.38 -13.32 -7.85
CA ASN A 4 -23.32 -12.14 -6.98
C ASN A 4 -24.04 -12.34 -5.65
N GLU A 5 -25.17 -13.07 -5.63
CA GLU A 5 -25.88 -13.43 -4.39
C GLU A 5 -25.04 -14.38 -3.55
N LYS A 6 -24.37 -15.37 -4.18
CA LYS A 6 -23.52 -16.34 -3.47
C LYS A 6 -22.34 -15.65 -2.81
N ILE A 7 -21.67 -14.78 -3.56
CA ILE A 7 -20.56 -13.97 -3.04
C ILE A 7 -21.06 -13.03 -1.94
N GLY A 8 -22.23 -12.42 -2.13
CA GLY A 8 -22.88 -11.55 -1.14
C GLY A 8 -23.04 -12.23 0.22
N ILE A 9 -23.58 -13.45 0.26
CA ILE A 9 -23.74 -14.22 1.52
C ILE A 9 -22.41 -14.41 2.24
N TYR A 10 -21.35 -14.77 1.53
CA TYR A 10 -20.04 -14.98 2.16
C TYR A 10 -19.40 -13.66 2.62
N LEU A 11 -19.61 -12.56 1.88
CA LEU A 11 -19.17 -11.25 2.34
C LEU A 11 -19.94 -10.81 3.59
N ASP A 12 -21.25 -11.06 3.66
CA ASP A 12 -22.06 -10.76 4.85
C ASP A 12 -21.60 -11.54 6.08
N GLN A 13 -21.16 -12.79 5.90
CA GLN A 13 -20.52 -13.56 6.98
C GLN A 13 -19.22 -12.89 7.47
N ILE A 14 -18.40 -12.36 6.55
CA ILE A 14 -17.20 -11.59 6.91
C ILE A 14 -17.59 -10.32 7.68
N LYS A 15 -18.65 -9.64 7.26
CA LYS A 15 -19.16 -8.42 7.89
C LYS A 15 -19.71 -8.64 9.30
N GLN A 16 -20.20 -9.85 9.61
CA GLN A 16 -20.65 -10.24 10.94
C GLN A 16 -19.51 -10.46 11.94
N ILE A 17 -18.26 -10.58 11.48
CA ILE A 17 -17.10 -10.68 12.37
C ILE A 17 -16.98 -9.39 13.19
N LYS A 18 -16.81 -9.55 14.50
CA LYS A 18 -16.76 -8.42 15.44
C LYS A 18 -15.72 -7.38 15.01
N GLY A 19 -16.20 -6.16 14.80
CA GLY A 19 -15.39 -5.00 14.45
C GLY A 19 -15.04 -4.86 12.97
N VAL A 20 -15.54 -5.75 12.10
CA VAL A 20 -15.53 -5.54 10.65
C VAL A 20 -16.62 -4.53 10.28
N GLU A 21 -16.21 -3.47 9.59
CA GLU A 21 -17.10 -2.41 9.16
C GLU A 21 -17.54 -2.61 7.71
N ASN A 22 -16.60 -2.88 6.81
CA ASN A 22 -16.87 -2.98 5.38
C ASN A 22 -16.02 -4.10 4.78
N ALA A 23 -16.55 -4.79 3.76
CA ALA A 23 -15.78 -5.72 2.95
C ALA A 23 -16.16 -5.55 1.47
N VAL A 24 -15.15 -5.49 0.60
CA VAL A 24 -15.34 -5.42 -0.85
C VAL A 24 -14.44 -6.45 -1.53
N LEU A 25 -15.04 -7.23 -2.42
CA LEU A 25 -14.35 -8.09 -3.37
C LEU A 25 -14.11 -7.30 -4.65
N THR A 26 -12.86 -7.27 -5.10
CA THR A 26 -12.43 -6.46 -6.23
C THR A 26 -11.44 -7.22 -7.10
N GLN A 27 -11.44 -6.86 -8.38
CA GLN A 27 -10.53 -7.35 -9.40
C GLN A 27 -9.22 -6.56 -9.40
N ARG A 28 -8.17 -7.17 -9.96
CA ARG A 28 -6.83 -6.59 -10.12
C ARG A 28 -6.81 -5.25 -10.83
N ASP A 29 -7.76 -4.98 -11.72
CA ASP A 29 -7.92 -3.71 -12.44
C ASP A 29 -8.63 -2.61 -11.62
N GLY A 30 -9.11 -2.92 -10.42
CA GLY A 30 -9.81 -2.00 -9.54
C GLY A 30 -11.33 -2.03 -9.66
N ASN A 31 -11.91 -2.91 -10.49
CA ASN A 31 -13.36 -3.06 -10.58
C ASN A 31 -13.94 -3.78 -9.34
N PRO A 32 -15.00 -3.24 -8.71
CA PRO A 32 -15.70 -3.94 -7.64
C PRO A 32 -16.60 -5.04 -8.21
N ILE A 33 -16.52 -6.25 -7.62
CA ILE A 33 -17.42 -7.37 -7.96
C ILE A 33 -18.64 -7.34 -7.05
N GLN A 34 -18.40 -7.31 -5.73
CA GLN A 34 -19.44 -7.31 -4.73
C GLN A 34 -18.93 -6.65 -3.45
N SER A 35 -19.83 -6.04 -2.68
CA SER A 35 -19.48 -5.38 -1.42
C SER A 35 -20.56 -5.56 -0.37
N THR A 36 -20.19 -5.42 0.90
CA THR A 36 -21.10 -5.39 2.05
C THR A 36 -20.59 -4.37 3.07
N GLY A 37 -21.50 -3.86 3.91
CA GLY A 37 -21.21 -2.88 4.94
C GLY A 37 -21.87 -1.53 4.71
N VAL A 38 -21.42 -0.53 5.47
CA VAL A 38 -21.93 0.84 5.41
C VAL A 38 -21.08 1.60 4.41
N TRP A 39 -21.64 1.81 3.22
CA TRP A 39 -21.07 2.59 2.14
C TRP A 39 -21.97 3.78 1.85
N PHE A 40 -21.41 4.96 1.62
CA PHE A 40 -22.19 6.16 1.34
C PHE A 40 -22.57 6.27 -0.14
N SER A 41 -21.77 5.69 -1.05
CA SER A 41 -22.07 5.71 -2.50
C SER A 41 -21.37 4.59 -3.29
N LYS A 42 -21.82 4.36 -4.52
CA LYS A 42 -21.12 3.50 -5.49
C LYS A 42 -19.73 4.04 -5.84
N ASP A 43 -19.56 5.35 -5.88
CA ASP A 43 -18.27 5.99 -6.15
C ASP A 43 -17.26 5.72 -5.03
N GLU A 44 -17.70 5.64 -3.77
CA GLU A 44 -16.84 5.26 -2.66
C GLU A 44 -16.32 3.82 -2.83
N ILE A 45 -17.21 2.89 -3.17
CA ILE A 45 -16.85 1.48 -3.43
C ILE A 45 -15.83 1.39 -4.57
N PHE A 46 -16.05 2.12 -5.67
CA PHE A 46 -15.13 2.15 -6.81
C PHE A 46 -13.77 2.75 -6.44
N ASN A 47 -13.76 3.90 -5.76
CA ASN A 47 -12.52 4.56 -5.34
C ASN A 47 -11.68 3.68 -4.40
N VAL A 48 -12.33 2.98 -3.49
CA VAL A 48 -11.65 2.04 -2.57
C VAL A 48 -11.11 0.84 -3.33
N SER A 49 -11.90 0.28 -4.25
CA SER A 49 -11.48 -0.85 -5.09
C SER A 49 -10.28 -0.48 -5.97
N SER A 50 -10.31 0.69 -6.61
CA SER A 50 -9.21 1.22 -7.40
C SER A 50 -7.95 1.47 -6.56
N ALA A 51 -8.09 2.12 -5.39
CA ALA A 51 -6.94 2.41 -4.53
C ALA A 51 -6.32 1.14 -3.94
N THR A 52 -7.15 0.18 -3.50
CA THR A 52 -6.69 -1.09 -2.94
C THR A 52 -6.06 -1.99 -4.01
N SER A 53 -6.56 -1.96 -5.25
CA SER A 53 -5.90 -2.56 -6.42
C SER A 53 -4.51 -1.98 -6.63
N ALA A 54 -4.38 -0.65 -6.67
CA ALA A 54 -3.09 0.01 -6.88
C ALA A 54 -2.09 -0.36 -5.78
N ILE A 55 -2.51 -0.35 -4.51
CA ILE A 55 -1.69 -0.76 -3.37
C ILE A 55 -1.24 -2.22 -3.51
N PHE A 56 -2.18 -3.11 -3.85
CA PHE A 56 -1.88 -4.53 -3.99
C PHE A 56 -0.92 -4.80 -5.15
N ASN A 57 -1.13 -4.17 -6.30
CA ASN A 57 -0.25 -4.28 -7.46
C ASN A 57 1.18 -3.82 -7.16
N VAL A 58 1.36 -2.71 -6.44
CA VAL A 58 2.70 -2.28 -5.98
C VAL A 58 3.29 -3.29 -4.98
N GLY A 59 2.46 -3.84 -4.09
CA GLY A 59 2.87 -4.91 -3.18
C GLY A 59 3.39 -6.15 -3.91
N ILE A 60 2.75 -6.55 -5.00
CA ILE A 60 3.22 -7.66 -5.86
C ILE A 60 4.53 -7.28 -6.55
N HIS A 61 4.69 -6.04 -7.04
CA HIS A 61 5.96 -5.63 -7.63
C HIS A 61 7.12 -5.64 -6.62
N LEU A 62 6.84 -5.28 -5.36
CA LEU A 62 7.81 -5.37 -4.26
C LEU A 62 8.13 -6.83 -3.88
N HIS A 63 7.12 -7.69 -3.83
CA HIS A 63 7.20 -9.08 -3.36
C HIS A 63 6.44 -10.04 -4.30
N PRO A 64 6.97 -10.31 -5.52
CA PRO A 64 6.21 -10.94 -6.61
C PRO A 64 5.86 -12.41 -6.37
N LYS A 65 6.59 -13.10 -5.50
CA LYS A 65 6.44 -14.55 -5.30
C LYS A 65 5.92 -14.93 -3.92
N ASP A 66 5.95 -13.99 -2.97
CA ASP A 66 5.77 -14.33 -1.56
C ASP A 66 4.82 -13.41 -0.80
N LEU A 67 4.24 -12.36 -1.41
CA LEU A 67 3.20 -11.54 -0.75
C LEU A 67 1.98 -12.38 -0.37
N LYS A 68 1.62 -12.35 0.92
CA LYS A 68 0.41 -12.99 1.46
C LYS A 68 -0.74 -12.01 1.60
N TYR A 69 -0.51 -10.89 2.26
CA TYR A 69 -1.52 -9.84 2.48
C TYR A 69 -0.84 -8.52 2.84
N ILE A 70 -1.59 -7.42 2.72
CA ILE A 70 -1.17 -6.08 3.10
C ILE A 70 -2.09 -5.59 4.21
N LEU A 71 -1.49 -4.99 5.24
CA LEU A 71 -2.15 -4.44 6.40
C LEU A 71 -1.86 -2.95 6.45
N ILE A 72 -2.87 -2.09 6.46
CA ILE A 72 -2.73 -0.64 6.62
C ILE A 72 -3.37 -0.26 7.95
N GLU A 73 -2.64 0.43 8.80
CA GLU A 73 -3.13 0.87 10.10
C GLU A 73 -3.18 2.39 10.18
N GLY A 74 -4.26 2.91 10.76
CA GLY A 74 -4.40 4.32 11.11
C GLY A 74 -5.21 4.47 12.40
N LYS A 75 -5.32 5.72 12.88
CA LYS A 75 -5.94 6.01 14.18
C LYS A 75 -7.41 5.59 14.29
N LYS A 76 -8.16 5.66 13.18
CA LYS A 76 -9.62 5.47 13.17
C LYS A 76 -10.05 4.11 12.64
N ALA A 77 -9.20 3.42 11.89
CA ALA A 77 -9.51 2.14 11.28
C ALA A 77 -8.24 1.42 10.84
N LYS A 78 -8.40 0.15 10.49
CA LYS A 78 -7.40 -0.64 9.80
C LYS A 78 -8.00 -1.24 8.53
N ILE A 79 -7.15 -1.42 7.53
CA ILE A 79 -7.54 -1.97 6.23
C ILE A 79 -6.68 -3.21 5.98
N LEU A 80 -7.31 -4.33 5.68
CA LEU A 80 -6.67 -5.57 5.27
C LEU A 80 -6.95 -5.79 3.79
N ILE A 81 -5.90 -5.98 3.00
CA ILE A 81 -5.98 -6.34 1.58
C ILE A 81 -5.37 -7.72 1.44
N ALA A 82 -6.17 -8.69 1.01
CA ALA A 82 -5.71 -10.07 0.87
C ALA A 82 -6.20 -10.67 -0.46
N PRO A 83 -5.33 -11.34 -1.23
CA PRO A 83 -5.72 -12.03 -2.43
C PRO A 83 -6.50 -13.32 -2.11
N LEU A 84 -7.32 -13.77 -3.06
CA LEU A 84 -8.01 -15.06 -2.97
C LEU A 84 -7.05 -16.23 -3.29
N ASN A 85 -6.03 -16.41 -2.45
CA ASN A 85 -4.93 -17.35 -2.72
C ASN A 85 -5.01 -18.65 -1.96
N SER A 86 -6.11 -18.89 -1.27
CA SER A 86 -6.32 -20.15 -0.57
C SER A 86 -6.36 -21.30 -1.58
N PRO A 87 -5.61 -22.39 -1.36
CA PRO A 87 -5.73 -23.60 -2.18
C PRO A 87 -7.14 -24.17 -1.96
N VAL A 88 -7.88 -24.38 -3.05
CA VAL A 88 -9.30 -24.74 -2.99
C VAL A 88 -9.46 -26.26 -2.83
N HIS A 89 -8.66 -27.05 -3.56
CA HIS A 89 -8.45 -28.50 -3.41
C HIS A 89 -7.50 -28.97 -4.55
N ASN A 90 -6.72 -30.04 -4.37
CA ASN A 90 -5.83 -30.56 -5.43
C ASN A 90 -6.58 -30.98 -6.71
N SER A 91 -7.79 -31.51 -6.58
CA SER A 91 -8.65 -31.89 -7.71
C SER A 91 -9.19 -30.69 -8.48
N LEU A 92 -9.60 -29.62 -7.79
CA LEU A 92 -10.02 -28.36 -8.42
C LEU A 92 -8.84 -27.64 -9.09
N ASN A 93 -7.65 -27.66 -8.47
CA ASN A 93 -6.44 -27.13 -9.09
C ASN A 93 -6.11 -27.86 -10.41
N ARG A 94 -6.34 -29.17 -10.48
CA ARG A 94 -6.15 -29.96 -11.71
C ARG A 94 -7.18 -29.64 -12.79
N ILE A 95 -8.42 -29.32 -12.42
CA ILE A 95 -9.45 -28.83 -13.36
C ILE A 95 -9.07 -27.45 -13.90
N LEU A 96 -8.55 -26.56 -13.03
CA LEU A 96 -8.04 -25.23 -13.41
C LEU A 96 -6.84 -25.31 -14.35
N GLU A 97 -5.91 -26.23 -14.09
CA GLU A 97 -4.78 -26.56 -14.97
C GLU A 97 -5.25 -26.99 -16.36
N LEU A 98 -6.26 -27.87 -16.43
CA LEU A 98 -6.80 -28.39 -17.69
C LEU A 98 -7.62 -27.35 -18.48
N GLN A 99 -8.19 -26.36 -17.80
CA GLN A 99 -8.94 -25.26 -18.44
C GLN A 99 -8.04 -24.07 -18.85
N GLY A 100 -6.73 -24.14 -18.61
CA GLY A 100 -5.81 -23.04 -18.89
C GLY A 100 -6.01 -21.80 -17.99
N ILE A 101 -6.70 -21.95 -16.85
CA ILE A 101 -6.96 -20.89 -15.86
C ILE A 101 -5.84 -20.89 -14.79
N LEU A 102 -4.62 -21.18 -15.23
CA LEU A 102 -3.38 -20.86 -14.53
C LEU A 102 -2.85 -19.58 -15.18
N ASP A 103 -2.39 -18.54 -14.51
CA ASP A 103 -1.94 -18.44 -13.13
C ASP A 103 -1.83 -16.93 -12.84
N ASP A 104 -2.92 -16.28 -12.44
CA ASP A 104 -2.79 -14.98 -11.78
C ASP A 104 -3.42 -15.13 -10.40
N LYS A 105 -2.64 -15.64 -9.44
CA LYS A 105 -2.96 -15.70 -7.99
C LYS A 105 -3.24 -14.31 -7.40
N HIS A 106 -3.56 -13.33 -8.21
CA HIS A 106 -3.63 -11.92 -7.88
C HIS A 106 -4.77 -11.24 -8.64
N GLU A 107 -5.59 -12.00 -9.39
CA GLU A 107 -6.72 -11.47 -10.16
C GLU A 107 -7.82 -10.92 -9.26
N PHE A 108 -8.07 -11.57 -8.13
CA PHE A 108 -9.12 -11.18 -7.19
C PHE A 108 -8.56 -11.01 -5.77
N PHE A 109 -8.96 -9.94 -5.11
CA PHE A 109 -8.59 -9.68 -3.72
C PHE A 109 -9.75 -9.08 -2.96
N ILE A 110 -9.71 -9.29 -1.64
CA ILE A 110 -10.67 -8.70 -0.70
C ILE A 110 -9.99 -7.53 0.01
N ALA A 111 -10.72 -6.43 0.14
CA ALA A 111 -10.38 -5.35 1.04
C ALA A 111 -11.39 -5.31 2.18
N ILE A 112 -10.90 -5.41 3.42
CA ILE A 112 -11.70 -5.39 4.65
C ILE A 112 -11.30 -4.17 5.46
N THR A 113 -12.28 -3.34 5.82
CA THR A 113 -12.09 -2.23 6.77
C THR A 113 -12.61 -2.64 8.14
N ALA A 114 -11.83 -2.43 9.17
CA ALA A 114 -12.17 -2.78 10.55
C ALA A 114 -11.82 -1.66 11.53
N GLN A 115 -12.43 -1.72 12.71
CA GLN A 115 -12.14 -0.81 13.82
C GLN A 115 -10.66 -0.91 14.29
N PRO A 116 -10.08 0.18 14.83
CA PRO A 116 -8.64 0.28 15.09
C PRO A 116 -8.16 -0.70 16.16
N ASN A 117 -9.00 -1.03 17.14
CA ASN A 117 -8.64 -1.92 18.25
C ASN A 117 -8.73 -3.41 17.90
N ILE A 118 -9.09 -3.76 16.66
CA ILE A 118 -9.27 -5.14 16.25
C ILE A 118 -7.95 -5.76 15.80
N ASN A 119 -7.80 -7.05 16.10
CA ASN A 119 -6.72 -7.88 15.58
C ASN A 119 -7.06 -8.37 14.18
N LEU A 120 -6.48 -7.74 13.16
CA LEU A 120 -6.69 -8.12 11.76
C LEU A 120 -6.15 -9.49 11.38
N GLY A 121 -5.14 -10.02 12.11
CA GLY A 121 -4.71 -11.41 11.93
C GLY A 121 -5.80 -12.40 12.36
N GLY A 122 -6.54 -12.06 13.43
CA GLY A 122 -7.71 -12.82 13.86
C GLY A 122 -8.86 -12.77 12.83
N ILE A 123 -9.13 -11.59 12.26
CA ILE A 123 -10.10 -11.44 11.17
C ILE A 123 -9.68 -12.32 9.99
N PHE A 124 -8.42 -12.24 9.54
CA PHE A 124 -7.95 -13.03 8.39
C PHE A 124 -8.13 -14.55 8.57
N LEU A 125 -7.90 -15.07 9.77
CA LEU A 125 -8.13 -16.50 10.07
C LEU A 125 -9.62 -16.86 10.07
N GLN A 126 -10.48 -15.99 10.61
CA GLN A 126 -11.93 -16.22 10.62
C GLN A 126 -12.55 -16.10 9.23
N THR A 127 -11.96 -15.29 8.34
CA THR A 127 -12.45 -15.11 6.97
C THR A 127 -11.95 -16.20 6.02
N SER A 128 -10.92 -17.00 6.37
CA SER A 128 -10.26 -17.91 5.42
C SER A 128 -11.21 -18.91 4.76
N GLU A 129 -12.20 -19.42 5.50
CA GLU A 129 -13.20 -20.33 4.95
C GLU A 129 -14.13 -19.63 3.96
N CYS A 130 -14.59 -18.41 4.30
CA CYS A 130 -15.39 -17.58 3.42
C CYS A 130 -14.63 -17.26 2.12
N LEU A 131 -13.35 -16.89 2.22
CA LEU A 131 -12.50 -16.62 1.05
C LEU A 131 -12.36 -17.84 0.14
N ARG A 132 -12.21 -19.05 0.71
CA ARG A 132 -12.18 -20.30 -0.06
C ARG A 132 -13.51 -20.56 -0.76
N LYS A 133 -14.65 -20.31 -0.11
CA LYS A 133 -15.98 -20.49 -0.69
C LYS A 133 -16.29 -19.47 -1.80
N ILE A 134 -15.89 -18.20 -1.61
CA ILE A 134 -15.98 -17.16 -2.64
C ILE A 134 -15.19 -17.58 -3.87
N LYS A 135 -13.92 -17.98 -3.69
CA LYS A 135 -13.07 -18.46 -4.78
C LYS A 135 -13.67 -19.66 -5.51
N THR A 136 -14.16 -20.65 -4.75
CA THR A 136 -14.83 -21.83 -5.35
C THR A 136 -16.03 -21.40 -6.19
N SER A 137 -16.82 -20.44 -5.71
CA SER A 137 -18.00 -19.94 -6.42
C SER A 137 -17.61 -19.20 -7.71
N LEU A 138 -16.54 -18.39 -7.68
CA LEU A 138 -15.99 -17.70 -8.86
C LEU A 138 -15.46 -18.68 -9.90
N ILE A 139 -14.80 -19.76 -9.48
CA ILE A 139 -14.24 -20.77 -10.41
C ILE A 139 -15.36 -21.61 -11.03
N THR A 140 -16.30 -22.07 -10.20
CA THR A 140 -17.35 -23.01 -10.62
C THR A 140 -18.44 -22.35 -11.45
N SER A 141 -18.56 -21.02 -11.43
CA SER A 141 -19.53 -20.32 -12.26
C SER A 141 -19.18 -20.32 -13.75
N GLY A 142 -17.89 -20.46 -14.11
CA GLY A 142 -17.43 -20.32 -15.50
C GLY A 142 -17.65 -18.93 -16.08
N GLU A 143 -18.08 -17.95 -15.28
CA GLU A 143 -18.27 -16.57 -15.71
C GLU A 143 -16.89 -15.91 -15.85
N SER A 144 -16.53 -15.53 -17.08
CA SER A 144 -15.37 -14.68 -17.26
C SER A 144 -15.74 -13.27 -16.77
N PHE A 145 -15.19 -12.86 -15.62
CA PHE A 145 -15.17 -11.44 -15.23
C PHE A 145 -14.15 -10.70 -16.10
N LYS A 146 -14.35 -10.72 -17.42
CA LYS A 146 -13.69 -9.75 -18.30
C LYS A 146 -14.34 -8.41 -17.97
N PRO A 147 -13.57 -7.36 -17.68
CA PRO A 147 -14.15 -6.04 -17.52
C PRO A 147 -15.00 -5.77 -18.76
N PRO A 148 -16.21 -5.21 -18.61
CA PRO A 148 -16.94 -4.76 -19.79
C PRO A 148 -15.97 -3.86 -20.56
N LEU A 149 -15.76 -4.13 -21.85
CA LEU A 149 -15.07 -3.17 -22.70
C LEU A 149 -15.89 -1.90 -22.60
N ILE A 150 -15.41 -0.94 -21.79
CA ILE A 150 -16.07 0.35 -21.63
C ILE A 150 -15.82 1.07 -22.95
N GLN A 151 -16.71 0.85 -23.91
CA GLN A 151 -16.81 1.74 -25.06
C GLN A 151 -17.37 3.04 -24.54
N PHE A 152 -16.46 3.95 -24.20
CA PHE A 152 -16.83 5.34 -24.02
C PHE A 152 -17.39 5.83 -25.34
N SER A 153 -18.61 6.34 -25.35
CA SER A 153 -19.12 7.07 -26.52
C SER A 153 -18.17 8.22 -26.83
N SER A 154 -18.06 8.62 -28.09
CA SER A 154 -17.21 9.75 -28.52
C SER A 154 -17.42 10.99 -27.64
N GLN A 155 -18.66 11.19 -27.20
CA GLN A 155 -19.06 12.28 -26.31
C GLN A 155 -18.58 12.10 -24.86
N LYS A 156 -18.58 10.88 -24.31
CA LYS A 156 -17.95 10.59 -23.01
C LYS A 156 -16.43 10.74 -23.07
N ILE A 157 -15.80 10.33 -24.17
CA ILE A 157 -14.37 10.52 -24.39
C ILE A 157 -14.06 12.01 -24.43
N GLN A 158 -14.82 12.81 -25.19
CA GLN A 158 -14.70 14.26 -25.20
C GLN A 158 -14.89 14.87 -23.82
N ASN A 159 -15.92 14.49 -23.07
CA ASN A 159 -16.14 15.01 -21.71
C ASN A 159 -15.00 14.64 -20.75
N ILE A 160 -14.41 13.44 -20.90
CA ILE A 160 -13.25 13.03 -20.11
C ILE A 160 -12.02 13.85 -20.51
N ILE A 161 -11.76 14.01 -21.81
CA ILE A 161 -10.66 14.84 -22.35
C ILE A 161 -10.83 16.31 -21.93
N GLU A 162 -12.04 16.85 -21.99
CA GLU A 162 -12.39 18.20 -21.54
C GLU A 162 -12.27 18.34 -20.02
N GLY A 163 -12.52 17.26 -19.26
CA GLY A 163 -12.24 17.21 -17.82
C GLY A 163 -10.74 17.12 -17.49
N PHE A 164 -9.92 16.63 -18.41
CA PHE A 164 -8.45 16.66 -18.35
C PHE A 164 -7.86 17.96 -18.91
N ASN A 165 -8.62 18.72 -19.72
CA ASN A 165 -8.32 20.12 -20.01
C ASN A 165 -8.40 20.86 -18.68
N VAL A 166 -7.22 21.02 -18.08
CA VAL A 166 -6.97 21.91 -16.97
C VAL A 166 -7.75 23.19 -17.26
N LYS A 167 -8.58 23.65 -16.32
CA LYS A 167 -9.18 24.98 -16.42
C LYS A 167 -8.02 25.99 -16.51
N GLU A 168 -7.62 26.35 -17.74
CA GLU A 168 -6.47 27.22 -18.01
C GLU A 168 -6.65 28.64 -17.46
N ASN A 169 -7.81 28.96 -16.87
CA ASN A 169 -8.17 30.29 -16.38
C ASN A 169 -8.34 30.40 -14.86
N GLU A 170 -8.08 29.36 -14.07
CA GLU A 170 -7.79 29.61 -12.66
C GLU A 170 -6.31 30.01 -12.59
N GLN A 171 -6.05 31.31 -12.34
CA GLN A 171 -4.75 31.76 -11.84
C GLN A 171 -4.52 31.09 -10.47
N LEU A 172 -4.22 29.80 -10.51
CA LEU A 172 -3.66 29.09 -9.39
C LEU A 172 -2.31 29.75 -9.18
N ASN A 173 -2.24 30.60 -8.15
CA ASN A 173 -0.97 30.97 -7.55
C ASN A 173 -0.34 29.67 -7.06
N PHE A 174 0.37 28.98 -7.96
CA PHE A 174 1.25 27.88 -7.63
C PHE A 174 2.41 28.50 -6.85
N ASN A 175 2.22 28.66 -5.55
CA ASN A 175 3.34 28.71 -4.62
C ASN A 175 3.97 27.31 -4.65
N LEU A 176 4.75 27.04 -5.69
CA LEU A 176 5.72 25.96 -5.72
C LEU A 176 6.75 26.28 -4.65
N SER A 177 6.43 25.92 -3.40
CA SER A 177 7.46 25.80 -2.39
C SER A 177 8.30 24.58 -2.76
N PRO A 178 9.58 24.73 -3.13
CA PRO A 178 10.44 23.56 -3.24
C PRO A 178 10.47 22.94 -1.84
N PHE A 179 9.89 21.76 -1.67
CA PHE A 179 10.13 21.00 -0.46
C PHE A 179 11.53 20.41 -0.56
N SER A 180 12.54 21.22 -0.22
CA SER A 180 13.91 20.74 -0.04
C SER A 180 14.04 20.32 1.42
N LEU A 181 13.94 19.01 1.69
CA LEU A 181 14.33 18.52 3.00
C LEU A 181 15.86 18.36 3.00
N SER A 182 16.55 19.29 3.66
CA SER A 182 18.01 19.28 3.74
C SER A 182 18.44 18.56 5.01
N PHE A 183 19.19 17.46 4.85
CA PHE A 183 19.81 16.79 5.99
C PHE A 183 21.18 17.40 6.26
N SER A 184 21.35 18.01 7.42
CA SER A 184 22.67 18.39 7.89
C SER A 184 23.55 17.16 8.09
N LYS A 185 24.88 17.35 8.13
CA LYS A 185 25.84 16.27 8.38
C LYS A 185 25.58 15.59 9.73
N SER A 186 25.19 16.34 10.76
CA SER A 186 24.88 15.79 12.09
C SER A 186 23.64 14.89 12.06
N ILE A 187 22.55 15.34 11.43
CA ILE A 187 21.31 14.54 11.31
C ILE A 187 21.57 13.28 10.47
N SER A 188 22.32 13.39 9.38
CA SER A 188 22.66 12.25 8.53
C SER A 188 23.45 11.18 9.30
N LEU A 189 24.41 11.60 10.12
CA LEU A 189 25.18 10.70 10.99
C LEU A 189 24.29 10.06 12.05
N GLU A 190 23.40 10.82 12.67
CA GLU A 190 22.50 10.30 13.71
C GLU A 190 21.48 9.31 13.13
N LEU A 191 20.90 9.60 11.96
CA LEU A 191 20.06 8.65 11.21
C LEU A 191 20.81 7.34 10.95
N LYS A 192 22.06 7.42 10.50
CA LYS A 192 22.89 6.23 10.27
C LYS A 192 23.14 5.43 11.55
N LYS A 193 23.38 6.10 12.69
CA LYS A 193 23.50 5.44 14.00
C LYS A 193 22.19 4.76 14.42
N VAL A 194 21.05 5.43 14.27
CA VAL A 194 19.74 4.87 14.59
C VAL A 194 19.46 3.63 13.75
N LEU A 195 19.66 3.68 12.42
CA LEU A 195 19.53 2.50 11.55
C LEU A 195 20.51 1.39 11.95
N GLY A 196 21.76 1.73 12.30
CA GLY A 196 22.74 0.78 12.83
C GLY A 196 22.27 0.08 14.12
N ASN A 197 21.62 0.81 15.03
CA ASN A 197 21.05 0.26 16.25
C ASN A 197 19.86 -0.67 15.96
N ILE A 198 19.03 -0.36 14.96
CA ILE A 198 17.97 -1.26 14.48
C ILE A 198 18.60 -2.58 14.02
N SER A 199 19.67 -2.51 13.22
CA SER A 199 20.39 -3.69 12.73
C SER A 199 20.87 -4.62 13.84
N ARG A 200 21.37 -4.04 14.95
CA ARG A 200 21.86 -4.78 16.11
C ARG A 200 20.72 -5.38 16.93
N THR A 201 19.60 -4.67 17.03
CA THR A 201 18.44 -5.06 17.84
C THR A 201 17.54 -6.08 17.14
N ILE A 202 17.45 -6.00 15.81
CA ILE A 202 16.63 -6.88 14.96
C ILE A 202 17.58 -7.83 14.19
N PRO A 203 17.78 -9.07 14.66
CA PRO A 203 18.78 -9.99 14.11
C PRO A 203 18.58 -10.28 12.63
N ASP A 204 17.33 -10.43 12.18
CA ASP A 204 16.96 -10.88 10.83
C ASP A 204 16.61 -9.71 9.88
N LEU A 205 17.07 -8.50 10.20
CA LEU A 205 16.90 -7.34 9.32
C LEU A 205 17.67 -7.54 8.01
N LYS A 206 16.98 -7.52 6.86
CA LYS A 206 17.61 -7.58 5.53
C LYS A 206 18.14 -6.20 5.12
N TYR A 207 17.27 -5.21 5.21
CA TYR A 207 17.59 -3.81 4.94
C TYR A 207 16.60 -2.87 5.63
N ALA A 208 17.02 -1.62 5.81
CA ALA A 208 16.17 -0.53 6.25
C ALA A 208 16.60 0.77 5.59
N PHE A 209 15.65 1.65 5.30
CA PHE A 209 15.94 2.96 4.72
C PHE A 209 14.90 4.00 5.13
N VAL A 210 15.32 5.26 5.07
CA VAL A 210 14.47 6.43 5.22
C VAL A 210 14.39 7.12 3.87
N THR A 211 13.16 7.35 3.42
CA THR A 211 12.83 7.92 2.12
C THR A 211 12.12 9.24 2.31
N ILE A 212 12.50 10.26 1.55
CA ILE A 212 11.84 11.57 1.52
C ILE A 212 10.86 11.67 0.36
N GLU A 213 10.22 12.83 0.22
CA GLU A 213 9.29 13.13 -0.85
C GLU A 213 9.87 12.78 -2.23
N GLY A 214 9.06 12.09 -3.05
CA GLY A 214 9.47 11.62 -4.39
C GLY A 214 10.19 10.27 -4.42
N GLY A 215 10.43 9.63 -3.28
CA GLY A 215 11.02 8.28 -3.25
C GLY A 215 12.54 8.25 -3.08
N PHE A 216 13.19 9.41 -2.86
CA PHE A 216 14.63 9.51 -2.69
C PHE A 216 15.10 9.00 -1.32
N ILE A 217 16.18 8.22 -1.30
CA ILE A 217 16.73 7.66 -0.07
C ILE A 217 17.61 8.70 0.64
N ALA A 218 17.21 9.08 1.85
CA ALA A 218 18.00 9.94 2.73
C ALA A 218 19.08 9.16 3.51
N SER A 219 18.73 7.97 3.97
CA SER A 219 19.65 7.10 4.72
C SER A 219 19.26 5.65 4.53
N LYS A 220 20.26 4.77 4.44
CA LYS A 220 20.07 3.33 4.21
C LYS A 220 21.02 2.49 5.03
N LEU A 221 20.57 1.26 5.29
CA LEU A 221 21.33 0.18 5.88
C LEU A 221 21.02 -1.10 5.10
N LEU A 222 22.08 -1.76 4.64
CA LEU A 222 22.03 -3.05 3.95
C LEU A 222 22.79 -4.08 4.78
N LYS A 223 22.15 -5.17 5.18
CA LYS A 223 22.79 -6.28 5.90
C LYS A 223 23.27 -7.37 4.93
N ASN A 224 22.54 -7.58 3.84
CA ASN A 224 22.92 -8.49 2.76
C ASN A 224 23.50 -7.70 1.57
N LEU A 225 24.66 -8.13 1.07
CA LEU A 225 25.39 -7.51 -0.05
C LEU A 225 24.77 -7.77 -1.43
N GLU A 226 23.77 -8.66 -1.53
CA GLU A 226 23.16 -9.06 -2.80
C GLU A 226 22.25 -8.00 -3.44
N MET A 227 21.86 -6.95 -2.70
CA MET A 227 20.97 -5.93 -3.23
C MET A 227 21.74 -4.77 -3.85
N SER A 228 21.61 -4.61 -5.17
CA SER A 228 22.16 -3.46 -5.90
C SER A 228 21.50 -2.15 -5.46
N THR A 229 22.25 -1.04 -5.59
CA THR A 229 21.72 0.31 -5.32
C THR A 229 20.49 0.62 -6.16
N GLU A 230 20.50 0.28 -7.45
CA GLU A 230 19.36 0.50 -8.35
C GLU A 230 18.10 -0.23 -7.89
N LYS A 231 18.24 -1.49 -7.43
CA LYS A 231 17.11 -2.26 -6.90
C LYS A 231 16.55 -1.63 -5.63
N LEU A 232 17.43 -1.11 -4.76
CA LEU A 232 17.02 -0.41 -3.55
C LEU A 232 16.29 0.90 -3.87
N ASP A 233 16.77 1.67 -4.84
CA ASP A 233 16.12 2.93 -5.25
C ASP A 233 14.72 2.69 -5.81
N LYS A 234 14.55 1.65 -6.66
CA LYS A 234 13.24 1.19 -7.12
C LYS A 234 12.33 0.78 -5.96
N THR A 235 12.87 0.03 -5.01
CA THR A 235 12.15 -0.41 -3.81
C THR A 235 11.72 0.79 -2.94
N SER A 236 12.58 1.79 -2.81
CA SER A 236 12.31 3.03 -2.08
C SER A 236 11.17 3.82 -2.73
N ALA A 237 11.26 4.07 -4.03
CA ALA A 237 10.22 4.76 -4.78
C ALA A 237 8.87 4.03 -4.71
N MET A 238 8.87 2.70 -4.88
CA MET A 238 7.65 1.89 -4.76
C MET A 238 7.07 1.90 -3.34
N SER A 239 7.91 1.79 -2.31
CA SER A 239 7.46 1.84 -0.90
C SER A 239 6.82 3.19 -0.57
N TYR A 240 7.42 4.28 -1.05
CA TYR A 240 6.87 5.63 -0.89
C TYR A 240 5.53 5.79 -1.61
N SER A 241 5.45 5.40 -2.88
CA SER A 241 4.21 5.46 -3.68
C SER A 241 3.10 4.63 -3.07
N LEU A 242 3.40 3.41 -2.61
CA LEU A 242 2.44 2.55 -1.91
C LEU A 242 1.90 3.23 -0.66
N PHE A 243 2.77 3.85 0.14
CA PHE A 243 2.36 4.57 1.34
C PHE A 243 1.45 5.76 1.04
N GLN A 244 1.78 6.57 0.02
CA GLN A 244 0.95 7.70 -0.40
C GLN A 244 -0.44 7.26 -0.89
N THR A 245 -0.50 6.20 -1.70
CA THR A 245 -1.77 5.64 -2.17
C THR A 245 -2.60 5.08 -1.03
N ALA A 246 -1.97 4.38 -0.08
CA ALA A 246 -2.63 3.90 1.14
C ALA A 246 -3.16 5.05 2.01
N ASN A 247 -2.40 6.13 2.14
CA ASN A 247 -2.82 7.32 2.86
C ASN A 247 -4.06 7.97 2.21
N ARG A 248 -4.08 8.07 0.87
CA ARG A 248 -5.27 8.54 0.12
C ARG A 248 -6.47 7.61 0.32
N CYS A 249 -6.26 6.29 0.27
CA CYS A 249 -7.31 5.31 0.53
C CYS A 249 -7.90 5.46 1.95
N ALA A 250 -7.04 5.57 2.96
CA ALA A 250 -7.42 5.78 4.35
C ALA A 250 -8.19 7.10 4.54
N TRP A 251 -7.80 8.16 3.83
CA TRP A 251 -8.49 9.44 3.83
C TRP A 251 -9.90 9.33 3.24
N LEU A 252 -10.04 8.63 2.12
CA LEU A 252 -11.33 8.42 1.46
C LEU A 252 -12.30 7.64 2.36
N LEU A 253 -11.83 6.55 2.96
CA LEU A 253 -12.65 5.65 3.80
C LEU A 253 -13.04 6.25 5.15
N LYS A 254 -12.11 6.90 5.85
CA LYS A 254 -12.29 7.25 7.26
C LYS A 254 -11.83 8.65 7.64
N LYS A 255 -11.45 9.48 6.66
CA LYS A 255 -10.86 10.81 6.91
C LYS A 255 -9.74 10.71 7.95
N MET A 256 -8.84 9.76 7.70
CA MET A 256 -7.68 9.45 8.53
C MET A 256 -6.42 9.37 7.68
N GLN A 257 -5.26 9.46 8.32
CA GLN A 257 -3.98 9.15 7.68
C GLN A 257 -3.55 7.73 8.01
N ALA A 258 -2.85 7.09 7.08
CA ALA A 258 -2.13 5.85 7.34
C ALA A 258 -0.91 6.16 8.23
N GLU A 259 -0.71 5.37 9.27
CA GLU A 259 0.45 5.49 10.17
C GLU A 259 1.49 4.44 9.81
N SER A 260 1.04 3.20 9.58
CA SER A 260 1.92 2.09 9.26
C SER A 260 1.28 1.17 8.23
N ILE A 261 2.14 0.51 7.45
CA ILE A 261 1.77 -0.54 6.52
C ILE A 261 2.68 -1.74 6.75
N LEU A 262 2.07 -2.91 6.85
CA LEU A 262 2.76 -4.19 6.91
C LEU A 262 2.42 -5.01 5.68
N LEU A 263 3.41 -5.34 4.88
CA LEU A 263 3.30 -6.37 3.84
C LEU A 263 3.78 -7.68 4.44
N ASP A 264 2.85 -8.61 4.65
CA ASP A 264 3.20 -9.94 5.13
C ASP A 264 3.60 -10.83 3.96
N CYS A 265 4.82 -11.37 3.98
CA CYS A 265 5.32 -12.25 2.94
C CYS A 265 5.55 -13.67 3.48
N GLN A 266 5.91 -14.64 2.64
CA GLN A 266 6.15 -16.01 3.14
C GLN A 266 7.36 -16.08 4.07
N GLN A 267 8.45 -15.38 3.72
CA GLN A 267 9.74 -15.48 4.44
C GLN A 267 10.17 -14.17 5.13
N SER A 268 9.45 -13.08 4.90
CA SER A 268 9.74 -11.78 5.50
C SER A 268 8.48 -10.98 5.82
N PHE A 269 8.68 -9.92 6.59
CA PHE A 269 7.77 -8.81 6.76
C PHE A 269 8.42 -7.56 6.17
N GLN A 270 7.67 -6.76 5.43
CA GLN A 270 8.05 -5.38 5.13
C GLN A 270 7.18 -4.43 5.95
N PHE A 271 7.81 -3.55 6.71
CA PHE A 271 7.15 -2.46 7.42
C PHE A 271 7.43 -1.16 6.69
N ILE A 272 6.39 -0.35 6.51
CA ILE A 272 6.45 0.97 5.92
C ILE A 272 5.73 1.92 6.88
N GLU A 273 6.47 2.77 7.57
CA GLU A 273 6.00 3.66 8.63
C GLU A 273 6.02 5.12 8.15
N GLY A 274 4.94 5.86 8.40
CA GLY A 274 4.83 7.26 8.06
C GLY A 274 5.63 8.16 9.00
N LEU A 275 6.39 9.08 8.41
CA LEU A 275 7.21 10.09 9.12
C LEU A 275 6.86 11.49 8.60
N GLY A 276 5.57 11.83 8.57
CA GLY A 276 5.07 13.05 7.94
C GLY A 276 5.12 12.94 6.41
N LYS A 277 5.93 13.78 5.75
CA LYS A 277 6.16 13.73 4.30
C LYS A 277 7.19 12.67 3.87
N SER A 278 7.82 12.02 4.85
CA SER A 278 8.83 10.97 4.63
C SER A 278 8.28 9.62 5.08
N VAL A 279 8.98 8.55 4.69
CA VAL A 279 8.61 7.18 5.02
C VAL A 279 9.85 6.43 5.50
N PHE A 280 9.71 5.63 6.55
CA PHE A 280 10.70 4.65 6.95
C PHE A 280 10.26 3.27 6.49
N SER A 281 11.13 2.54 5.80
CA SER A 281 10.84 1.19 5.31
C SER A 281 11.90 0.21 5.82
N SER A 282 11.46 -0.96 6.27
CA SER A 282 12.35 -2.04 6.69
C SER A 282 11.83 -3.40 6.27
N VAL A 283 12.74 -4.29 5.88
CA VAL A 283 12.42 -5.69 5.59
C VAL A 283 13.15 -6.60 6.56
N ILE A 284 12.38 -7.46 7.22
CA ILE A 284 12.83 -8.33 8.31
C ILE A 284 12.42 -9.76 7.99
N GLY A 285 13.35 -10.72 8.10
CA GLY A 285 13.07 -12.15 7.93
C GLY A 285 12.22 -12.71 9.07
N LYS A 286 11.50 -13.80 8.80
CA LYS A 286 10.63 -14.48 9.78
C LYS A 286 11.34 -15.50 10.65
N THR A 287 12.63 -15.77 10.41
CA THR A 287 13.28 -16.97 10.97
C THR A 287 13.58 -16.84 12.46
N ARG A 288 13.89 -15.63 12.95
CA ARG A 288 14.42 -15.42 14.31
C ARG A 288 13.51 -14.63 15.26
N GLN A 289 12.45 -13.98 14.77
CA GLN A 289 11.59 -13.13 15.60
C GLN A 289 10.11 -13.24 15.24
N LYS A 290 9.26 -13.28 16.28
CA LYS A 290 7.80 -13.21 16.12
C LYS A 290 7.36 -11.79 15.77
N LEU A 291 6.36 -11.67 14.89
CA LEU A 291 5.79 -10.39 14.44
C LEU A 291 5.45 -9.45 15.60
N GLY A 292 4.84 -9.95 16.67
CA GLY A 292 4.44 -9.15 17.82
C GLY A 292 5.61 -8.43 18.51
N LEU A 293 6.79 -9.09 18.60
CA LEU A 293 7.97 -8.48 19.20
C LEU A 293 8.53 -7.37 18.31
N ILE A 294 8.57 -7.59 17.00
CA ILE A 294 9.01 -6.58 16.03
C ILE A 294 8.11 -5.34 16.15
N ARG A 295 6.78 -5.53 16.19
CA ARG A 295 5.80 -4.44 16.35
C ARG A 295 5.90 -3.70 17.69
N LEU A 296 6.48 -4.31 18.72
CA LEU A 296 6.75 -3.65 20.00
C LEU A 296 8.02 -2.78 19.94
N ILE A 297 9.05 -3.27 19.25
CA ILE A 297 10.38 -2.65 19.22
C ILE A 297 10.45 -1.53 18.16
N LEU A 298 9.95 -1.78 16.96
CA LEU A 298 10.09 -0.88 15.80
C LEU A 298 9.59 0.55 16.08
N PRO A 299 8.43 0.77 16.74
CA PRO A 299 7.91 2.12 17.00
C PRO A 299 8.88 3.01 17.80
N GLN A 300 9.71 2.44 18.68
CA GLN A 300 10.69 3.21 19.44
C GLN A 300 11.75 3.83 18.53
N PHE A 301 12.17 3.10 17.50
CA PHE A 301 13.11 3.60 16.50
C PHE A 301 12.43 4.56 15.53
N THR A 302 11.22 4.22 15.06
CA THR A 302 10.41 5.08 14.18
C THR A 302 10.21 6.46 14.81
N LYS A 303 9.92 6.54 16.12
CA LYS A 303 9.78 7.82 16.83
C LYS A 303 11.07 8.65 16.82
N LYS A 304 12.23 8.01 17.03
CA LYS A 304 13.53 8.70 16.96
C LYS A 304 13.82 9.21 15.55
N ILE A 305 13.55 8.40 14.53
CA ILE A 305 13.71 8.80 13.12
C ILE A 305 12.76 9.96 12.79
N SER A 306 11.51 9.88 13.24
CA SER A 306 10.51 10.94 13.03
C SER A 306 10.96 12.28 13.61
N ASN A 307 11.55 12.29 14.80
CA ASN A 307 12.09 13.51 15.40
C ASN A 307 13.24 14.09 14.56
N LEU A 308 14.17 13.25 14.10
CA LEU A 308 15.29 13.68 13.24
C LEU A 308 14.82 14.23 11.89
N VAL A 309 13.80 13.62 11.30
CA VAL A 309 13.19 14.10 10.04
C VAL A 309 12.48 15.45 10.28
N LYS A 310 11.84 15.62 11.44
CA LYS A 310 11.20 16.89 11.81
C LYS A 310 12.25 17.99 12.00
N GLU A 311 13.33 17.73 12.72
CA GLU A 311 14.46 18.65 12.87
C GLU A 311 15.04 19.04 11.49
N ALA A 312 15.20 18.07 10.57
CA ALA A 312 15.66 18.36 9.21
C ALA A 312 14.68 19.24 8.41
N SER A 313 13.37 19.11 8.65
CA SER A 313 12.37 19.98 8.02
C SER A 313 12.39 21.41 8.55
N GLU A 314 12.84 21.62 9.79
CA GLU A 314 12.96 22.95 10.42
C GLU A 314 14.22 23.71 9.97
N ILE A 315 15.23 23.00 9.44
CA ILE A 315 16.46 23.58 8.86
C ILE A 315 16.21 24.20 7.47
N GLN A 316 14.97 24.12 6.95
CA GLN A 316 14.61 24.75 5.69
C GLN A 316 14.88 26.25 5.73
N ASP A 317 15.84 26.68 4.92
CA ASP A 317 16.01 28.09 4.56
C ASP A 317 14.86 28.42 3.60
N PRO A 318 13.93 29.33 3.94
CA PRO A 318 12.76 29.66 3.14
C PRO A 318 13.14 30.51 1.92
N GLN A 319 14.25 30.18 1.24
CA GLN A 319 14.57 30.80 -0.03
C GLN A 319 13.56 30.30 -1.05
N THR A 320 12.56 31.15 -1.29
CA THR A 320 11.63 31.03 -2.40
C THR A 320 12.43 30.75 -3.67
N PHE A 321 12.05 29.71 -4.40
CA PHE A 321 12.69 29.31 -5.64
C PHE A 321 12.70 30.49 -6.63
N ASP A 322 13.85 31.18 -6.75
CA ASP A 322 14.02 32.29 -7.68
C ASP A 322 14.69 31.78 -8.96
N ILE A 323 13.85 31.52 -9.97
CA ILE A 323 14.26 31.07 -11.31
C ILE A 323 15.29 32.03 -11.91
N LYS A 324 15.21 33.35 -11.63
CA LYS A 324 16.16 34.33 -12.17
C LYS A 324 17.54 34.16 -11.56
N ARG A 325 17.62 33.87 -10.26
CA ARG A 325 18.89 33.62 -9.57
C ARG A 325 19.55 32.33 -10.07
N MET A 326 18.77 31.26 -10.24
CA MET A 326 19.31 29.98 -10.75
C MET A 326 19.80 30.08 -12.20
N LEU A 327 19.06 30.78 -13.07
CA LEU A 327 19.50 31.05 -14.45
C LEU A 327 20.72 31.98 -14.47
N GLY A 328 20.79 32.98 -13.59
CA GLY A 328 21.97 33.83 -13.43
C GLY A 328 23.22 33.04 -13.03
N GLU A 329 23.09 32.09 -12.11
CA GLU A 329 24.19 31.20 -11.68
C GLU A 329 24.60 30.17 -12.77
N LEU A 330 23.69 29.79 -13.68
CA LEU A 330 23.99 28.91 -14.81
C LEU A 330 24.61 29.63 -16.01
N VAL A 331 24.29 30.91 -16.21
CA VAL A 331 24.81 31.74 -17.32
C VAL A 331 26.22 32.29 -17.01
N ILE A 332 26.59 32.36 -15.73
CA ILE A 332 27.97 32.70 -15.32
C ILE A 332 28.78 31.40 -15.19
N LYS A 333 29.18 30.84 -16.33
CA LYS A 333 30.32 29.92 -16.45
C LYS A 333 31.07 30.16 -17.74
#